data_AF-A0A7W3LTD7-F1
#
_entry.id   AF-A0A7W3LTD7-F1
#
_cell.length_a   1.000
_cell.length_b   1.000
_cell.length_c   1.000
_cell.angle_alpha   90.00
_cell.angle_beta   90.00
_cell.angle_gamma   90.00
#
_symmetry.space_group_name_H-M   'P 1'
#
loop_
_entity.id
_entity.type
_entity.pdbx_description
1 polymer ?
#
loop_
_entity_poly.entity_id
_entity_poly.type
_entity_poly.pdbx_seq_one_letter_code
_entity_poly.pdbx_strand_id
1 'polypeptide(L)' 'MSRLVKICLSGAAGDVAGVIDQISAGLDVADVSAPYPNRREDGVRRYLTVVVPDAPADASGDGR' A
#
# COMPACT_ATOMS: atom_id res chain seq x y z
N MET A 1 13.65 -1.34 -12.79
CA MET A 1 12.33 -0.74 -13.08
C MET A 1 11.45 -0.88 -11.85
N SER A 2 11.03 0.22 -11.24
CA SER A 2 10.18 0.15 -10.05
C SER A 2 8.85 -0.56 -10.35
N ARG A 3 8.40 -1.39 -9.42
CA ARG A 3 7.14 -2.14 -9.52
C ARG A 3 6.04 -1.39 -8.78
N LEU A 4 4.80 -1.50 -9.24
CA LEU A 4 3.65 -0.90 -8.56
C LEU A 4 2.83 -1.96 -7.85
N VAL A 5 2.53 -1.75 -6.57
CA VAL A 5 1.68 -2.62 -5.76
C VAL A 5 0.42 -1.87 -5.36
N LYS A 6 -0.74 -2.50 -5.55
CA LYS A 6 -2.02 -1.96 -5.10
C LYS A 6 -2.41 -2.54 -3.75
N ILE A 7 -2.73 -1.67 -2.80
CA ILE A 7 -3.18 -2.04 -1.46
C ILE A 7 -4.62 -1.55 -1.28
N CYS A 8 -5.48 -2.41 -0.75
CA CYS A 8 -6.84 -2.05 -0.36
C CYS A 8 -6.93 -2.05 1.16
N LEU A 9 -7.26 -0.90 1.75
CA LEU A 9 -7.50 -0.76 3.19
C LEU A 9 -8.99 -0.56 3.42
N SER A 10 -9.52 -1.19 4.47
CA SER A 10 -10.90 -0.99 4.91
C SER A 10 -11.01 -1.02 6.42
N GLY A 11 -11.86 -0.16 6.98
CA GLY A 11 -12.07 -0.04 8.41
C GLY A 11 -12.66 1.32 8.79
N ALA A 12 -12.58 1.68 10.07
CA ALA A 12 -12.98 3.01 10.52
C ALA A 12 -12.13 4.10 9.83
N ALA A 13 -12.76 5.23 9.50
CA ALA A 13 -12.11 6.27 8.69
C ALA A 13 -10.82 6.83 9.31
N GLY A 14 -10.80 7.02 10.63
CA GLY A 14 -9.62 7.50 11.36
C GLY A 14 -8.47 6.49 11.34
N ASP A 15 -8.77 5.21 11.57
CA ASP A 15 -7.76 4.14 11.55
C ASP A 15 -7.17 3.96 10.16
N VAL A 16 -8.02 3.96 9.13
CA VAL A 16 -7.58 3.88 7.73
C VAL A 16 -6.72 5.08 7.36
N ALA A 17 -7.05 6.29 7.81
CA ALA A 17 -6.21 7.47 7.58
C ALA A 17 -4.84 7.31 8.27
N GLY A 18 -4.82 6.93 9.55
CA GLY A 18 -3.58 6.76 10.30
C GLY A 18 -2.66 5.68 9.72
N VAL A 19 -3.20 4.55 9.25
CA VAL A 19 -2.40 3.52 8.57
C VAL A 19 -1.82 4.05 7.26
N ILE A 20 -2.55 4.88 6.52
CA ILE A 20 -2.07 5.49 5.27
C ILE A 20 -0.93 6.46 5.54
N ASP A 21 -1.02 7.27 6.60
CA ASP A 21 0.09 8.12 7.03
C ASP A 21 1.34 7.31 7.38
N GLN A 22 1.17 6.21 8.13
CA GLN A 22 2.30 5.32 8.47
C GLN A 22 2.93 4.67 7.24
N ILE A 23 2.12 4.22 6.28
CA ILE A 23 2.62 3.66 5.01
C ILE A 23 3.37 4.73 4.22
N SER A 24 2.80 5.93 4.09
CA SER A 24 3.38 7.04 3.30
C SER A 24 4.66 7.59 3.93
N ALA A 25 4.83 7.44 5.25
CA ALA A 25 6.08 7.78 5.93
C ALA A 25 7.21 6.78 5.66
N GLY A 26 6.88 5.52 5.37
CA GLY A 26 7.86 4.44 5.19
C GLY A 26 8.08 4.01 3.73
N LEU A 27 7.14 4.28 2.84
CA LEU A 27 7.14 3.83 1.45
C LEU A 27 6.78 5.00 0.51
N ASP A 28 7.26 4.91 -0.73
CA ASP A 28 6.87 5.83 -1.78
C ASP A 28 5.47 5.48 -2.29
N VAL A 29 4.51 6.39 -2.11
CA VAL A 29 3.10 6.20 -2.48
C VAL A 29 2.79 7.10 -3.67
N ALA A 30 2.56 6.48 -4.82
CA ALA A 30 2.28 7.19 -6.06
C ALA A 30 0.85 7.75 -6.12
N ASP A 31 -0.11 7.07 -5.50
CA ASP A 31 -1.52 7.50 -5.51
C ASP A 31 -2.29 6.98 -4.30
N VAL A 32 -3.26 7.77 -3.85
CA VAL A 32 -4.23 7.39 -2.82
C VAL A 32 -5.61 7.81 -3.26
N SER A 33 -6.55 6.86 -3.29
CA SER A 33 -7.92 7.13 -3.70
C SER A 33 -8.68 8.01 -2.69
N ALA A 34 -9.75 8.63 -3.18
CA ALA A 34 -10.83 9.12 -2.33
C ALA A 34 -11.42 7.99 -1.47
N PRO A 35 -12.02 8.29 -0.31
CA PRO A 35 -12.72 7.30 0.50
C PRO A 35 -13.99 6.81 -0.20
N TYR A 36 -14.16 5.49 -0.24
CA TYR A 36 -15.39 4.85 -0.70
C TYR A 36 -16.13 4.25 0.50
N PRO A 37 -17.48 4.18 0.49
CA PRO A 37 -18.21 3.42 1.48
C PRO A 37 -17.82 1.94 1.40
N ASN A 38 -17.50 1.33 2.55
CA ASN A 38 -17.29 -0.11 2.60
C ASN A 38 -18.63 -0.84 2.40
N ARG A 39 -18.64 -1.93 1.63
CA ARG A 39 -19.88 -2.62 1.22
C ARG A 39 -20.32 -3.73 2.17
N ARG A 40 -19.40 -4.23 3.01
CA ARG A 40 -19.64 -5.40 3.87
C ARG A 40 -19.83 -5.04 5.34
N GLU A 41 -19.24 -3.94 5.78
CA GLU A 41 -19.19 -3.50 7.17
C GLU A 41 -19.19 -1.97 7.19
N ASP A 42 -19.56 -1.37 8.33
CA ASP A 42 -19.45 0.07 8.54
C ASP A 42 -18.00 0.56 8.38
N GLY A 43 -17.86 1.77 7.83
CA GLY A 43 -16.58 2.42 7.61
C GLY A 43 -16.27 2.69 6.14
N VAL A 44 -14.97 2.87 5.85
CA VAL A 44 -14.49 3.29 4.53
C VAL A 44 -13.57 2.25 3.92
N ARG A 45 -13.43 2.33 2.60
CA ARG A 45 -12.44 1.61 1.81
C ARG A 45 -11.59 2.60 1.02
N ARG A 46 -10.27 2.44 1.05
CA ARG A 46 -9.30 3.24 0.29
C ARG A 46 -8.32 2.35 -0.46
N TYR A 47 -7.89 2.82 -1.63
CA TYR A 47 -6.90 2.14 -2.45
C TYR A 47 -5.63 2.98 -2.52
N LEU A 48 -4.47 2.33 -2.37
CA LEU A 48 -3.16 2.95 -2.49
C LEU A 48 -2.40 2.28 -3.63
N THR A 49 -1.62 3.07 -4.37
CA THR A 49 -0.62 2.58 -5.30
C THR A 49 0.75 2.90 -4.73
N VAL A 50 1.50 1.87 -4.34
CA VAL A 50 2.82 1.99 -3.72
C VAL A 50 3.89 1.63 -4.75
N VAL A 51 4.94 2.44 -4.81
CA VAL A 51 6.14 2.20 -5.61
C VAL A 51 7.07 1.31 -4.79
N VAL A 52 7.37 0.14 -5.34
CA VAL A 52 8.33 -0.80 -4.77
C VAL A 52 9.60 -0.70 -5.61
N PRO A 53 10.73 -0.24 -5.04
CA PRO A 53 12.00 -0.27 -5.77
C PRO A 53 12.33 -1.71 -6.13
N ASP A 54 13.00 -1.93 -7.25
CA ASP A 54 13.61 -3.24 -7.48
C ASP A 54 14.55 -3.50 -6.29
N ALA A 55 14.38 -4.64 -5.62
CA ALA A 55 15.43 -5.13 -4.76
C ALA A 55 16.69 -5.23 -5.63
N PRO A 56 17.88 -4.82 -5.13
CA PRO A 56 19.10 -5.27 -5.77
C PRO A 56 18.97 -6.79 -5.86
N ALA A 57 19.22 -7.34 -7.06
CA ALA A 57 19.18 -8.78 -7.24
C ALA A 57 20.16 -9.36 -6.24
N ASP A 58 19.65 -9.89 -5.12
CA ASP A 58 20.48 -10.66 -4.22
C ASP A 58 21.03 -11.78 -5.08
N ALA A 59 22.36 -11.84 -5.11
CA ALA A 59 23.12 -12.88 -5.73
C ALA A 59 22.90 -14.21 -4.97
N SER A 60 21.66 -14.70 -4.97
CA SER A 60 21.37 -16.12 -4.77
C SER A 60 21.71 -16.88 -6.06
N GLY A 61 22.93 -16.65 -6.53
CA GLY A 61 23.73 -17.63 -7.24
C GLY A 61 24.61 -18.30 -6.20
N ASP A 62 24.02 -19.21 -5.43
CA ASP A 62 24.72 -20.30 -4.76
C ASP A 62 23.80 -21.49 -5.02
N GLY A 63 24.06 -22.36 -6.00
CA GLY A 63 25.32 -23.05 -6.17
C GLY A 63 25.12 -24.47 -5.65
N ARG A 64 24.42 -25.30 -6.43
CA ARG A 64 24.51 -26.78 -6.58
C ARG A 64 23.17 -27.46 -6.81
#